data_AF-A0A1I0TET1-F1
#
_entry.id   AF-A0A1I0TET1-F1
#
_cell.length_a   1.000
_cell.length_b   1.000
_cell.length_c   1.000
_cell.angle_alpha   90.00
_cell.angle_beta   90.00
_cell.angle_gamma   90.00
#
_symmetry.space_group_name_H-M   'P 1'
#
loop_
_entity.id
_entity.type
_entity.pdbx_description
1 polymer ?
#
loop_
_entity_poly.entity_id
_entity_poly.type
_entity_poly.pdbx_seq_one_letter_code
_entity_poly.pdbx_strand_id
1 'polypeptide(L)'
;MEIIILTLILLVSCPMFNWLFGNKKLQPGLSKAAYWKAFELHALFDDLHRVKAVLEHTYDTRIDFIAFKDEFLEELGELEGENSPDFSKVSAWFAPNAEWDKLMGPRGRVLGTSVFKRADWWKRNQ
;
A
#
# COMPACT_ATOMS: atom_id res chain seq x y z
N MET A 1 41.64 -47.95 -7.84
CA MET A 1 40.59 -46.97 -7.46
C MET A 1 41.19 -45.82 -6.66
N GLU A 2 42.29 -45.22 -7.10
CA GLU A 2 42.96 -44.12 -6.36
C GLU A 2 43.14 -42.84 -7.19
N ILE A 3 42.95 -42.90 -8.52
CA ILE A 3 43.16 -41.73 -9.40
C ILE A 3 41.97 -40.75 -9.36
N ILE A 4 40.76 -41.23 -9.08
CA ILE A 4 39.53 -40.41 -9.09
C ILE A 4 39.42 -39.50 -7.85
N ILE A 5 40.03 -39.89 -6.72
CA ILE A 5 39.95 -39.13 -5.47
C ILE A 5 40.86 -37.88 -5.52
N LEU A 6 42.01 -37.97 -6.20
CA LEU A 6 42.95 -36.84 -6.34
C LEU A 6 42.43 -35.73 -7.27
N THR A 7 41.55 -36.05 -8.24
CA THR A 7 40.97 -35.04 -9.14
C THR A 7 39.88 -34.19 -8.47
N LEU A 8 39.19 -34.75 -7.47
CA LEU A 8 38.15 -34.04 -6.70
C LEU A 8 38.74 -33.09 -5.65
N ILE A 9 39.92 -33.38 -5.11
CA ILE A 9 40.57 -32.55 -4.08
C ILE A 9 41.20 -31.27 -4.70
N LEU A 10 41.64 -31.30 -5.96
CA LEU A 10 42.21 -30.12 -6.62
C LEU A 10 41.17 -29.07 -7.07
N LEU A 11 39.89 -29.42 -7.14
CA LEU A 11 38.82 -28.46 -7.49
C LEU A 11 38.39 -27.59 -6.30
N VAL A 12 38.67 -28.00 -5.06
CA VAL A 12 38.24 -27.29 -3.84
C VAL A 12 39.23 -26.16 -3.46
N SER A 13 40.43 -26.14 -4.05
CA SER A 13 41.50 -25.19 -3.70
C SER A 13 41.63 -24.01 -4.67
N CYS A 14 40.67 -23.83 -5.59
CA CYS A 14 40.75 -22.76 -6.57
C CYS A 14 40.21 -21.44 -5.97
N PRO A 15 41.05 -20.40 -5.77
CA PRO A 15 40.63 -19.12 -5.15
C PRO A 15 39.56 -18.38 -5.97
N MET A 16 39.36 -18.77 -7.22
CA MET A 16 38.35 -18.21 -8.12
C MET A 16 36.91 -18.58 -7.72
N PHE A 17 36.71 -19.67 -6.97
CA PHE A 17 35.38 -20.03 -6.44
C PHE A 17 34.94 -19.13 -5.27
N ASN A 18 35.87 -18.74 -4.40
CA ASN A 18 35.59 -17.75 -3.34
C ASN A 18 35.25 -16.35 -3.88
N TRP A 19 35.68 -16.04 -5.12
CA TRP A 19 35.37 -14.78 -5.78
C TRP A 19 33.97 -14.78 -6.42
N LEU A 20 33.53 -15.91 -6.99
CA LEU A 20 32.17 -16.07 -7.54
C LEU A 20 31.08 -16.07 -6.45
N PHE A 21 31.43 -16.49 -5.23
CA PHE A 21 30.60 -16.35 -4.02
C PHE A 21 31.07 -15.21 -3.12
N GLY A 22 31.76 -14.21 -3.68
CA GLY A 22 32.10 -12.99 -2.96
C GLY A 22 30.86 -12.42 -2.30
N ASN A 23 30.93 -12.20 -0.98
CA ASN A 23 29.88 -11.71 -0.10
C ASN A 23 29.14 -10.51 -0.73
N LYS A 24 28.11 -10.80 -1.53
CA LYS A 24 27.08 -9.81 -1.84
C LYS A 24 26.49 -9.48 -0.48
N LYS A 25 26.75 -8.27 0.03
CA LYS A 25 25.94 -7.72 1.11
C LYS A 25 24.50 -7.89 0.65
N LEU A 26 23.79 -8.85 1.24
CA LEU A 26 22.37 -9.02 1.03
C LEU A 26 21.81 -7.62 1.32
N GLN A 27 21.24 -6.96 0.31
CA GLN A 27 20.49 -5.75 0.57
C GLN A 27 19.53 -6.12 1.70
N PRO A 28 19.50 -5.40 2.84
CA PRO A 28 18.64 -5.78 3.94
C PRO A 28 17.22 -5.84 3.37
N GLY A 29 16.68 -7.06 3.20
CA GLY A 29 15.31 -7.21 2.75
C GLY A 29 14.41 -6.44 3.70
N LEU A 30 13.28 -5.91 3.21
CA LEU A 30 12.31 -5.26 4.09
C LEU A 30 12.05 -6.16 5.30
N SER A 31 12.10 -5.57 6.50
CA SER A 31 11.67 -6.30 7.69
C SER A 31 10.21 -6.73 7.52
N LYS A 32 9.80 -7.81 8.19
CA LYS A 32 8.40 -8.25 8.20
C LYS A 32 7.44 -7.09 8.50
N ALA A 33 7.80 -6.23 9.47
CA ALA A 33 7.01 -5.04 9.82
C ALA A 33 6.91 -4.02 8.67
N ALA A 34 8.01 -3.75 7.98
CA ALA A 34 8.02 -2.85 6.84
C ALA A 34 7.20 -3.41 5.66
N TYR A 35 7.24 -4.74 5.44
CA TYR A 35 6.39 -5.41 4.46
C TYR A 35 4.90 -5.27 4.79
N TRP A 36 4.52 -5.52 6.05
CA TRP A 36 3.13 -5.33 6.51
C TRP A 36 2.67 -3.89 6.35
N LYS A 37 3.53 -2.91 6.70
CA LYS A 37 3.23 -1.49 6.52
C LYS A 37 3.00 -1.17 5.03
N ALA A 38 3.85 -1.65 4.13
CA ALA A 38 3.65 -1.46 2.69
C ALA A 38 2.36 -2.11 2.15
N PHE A 39 2.03 -3.32 2.63
CA PHE A 39 0.80 -4.02 2.27
C PHE A 39 -0.45 -3.26 2.74
N GLU A 40 -0.48 -2.78 3.98
CA GLU A 40 -1.60 -1.99 4.50
C GLU A 40 -1.77 -0.65 3.77
N LEU A 41 -0.67 -0.04 3.30
CA LEU A 41 -0.74 1.16 2.47
C LEU A 41 -1.41 0.87 1.12
N HIS A 42 -0.96 -0.19 0.44
CA HIS A 42 -1.56 -0.63 -0.82
C HIS A 42 -3.06 -0.92 -0.65
N ALA A 43 -3.43 -1.63 0.41
CA ALA A 43 -4.82 -1.97 0.66
C ALA A 43 -5.70 -0.73 0.94
N LEU A 44 -5.13 0.34 1.51
CA LEU A 44 -5.84 1.62 1.65
C LEU A 44 -6.04 2.28 0.27
N PHE A 45 -5.00 2.37 -0.56
CA PHE A 45 -5.13 2.93 -1.91
C PHE A 45 -6.11 2.13 -2.79
N ASP A 46 -6.10 0.81 -2.71
CA ASP A 46 -7.10 -0.04 -3.40
C ASP A 46 -8.53 0.33 -3.01
N ASP A 47 -8.78 0.58 -1.72
CA ASP A 47 -10.09 1.01 -1.24
C ASP A 47 -10.43 2.44 -1.71
N LEU A 48 -9.46 3.36 -1.78
CA LEU A 48 -9.65 4.71 -2.32
C LEU A 48 -9.95 4.70 -3.82
N HIS A 49 -9.30 3.83 -4.60
CA HIS A 49 -9.63 3.65 -6.02
C HIS A 49 -11.03 3.08 -6.23
N ARG A 50 -11.50 2.21 -5.33
CA ARG A 50 -12.90 1.76 -5.35
C ARG A 50 -13.87 2.89 -5.05
N VAL A 51 -13.53 3.80 -4.13
CA VAL A 51 -14.33 5.02 -3.89
C VAL A 51 -14.39 5.85 -5.16
N LYS A 52 -13.24 6.14 -5.78
CA LYS A 52 -13.17 6.86 -7.06
C LYS A 52 -14.10 6.23 -8.10
N ALA A 53 -14.00 4.92 -8.30
CA ALA A 53 -14.86 4.22 -9.25
C ALA A 53 -16.36 4.40 -8.92
N VAL A 54 -16.75 4.29 -7.64
CA VAL A 54 -18.13 4.53 -7.21
C VAL A 54 -18.58 5.96 -7.53
N LEU A 55 -17.75 6.97 -7.27
CA LEU A 55 -18.07 8.38 -7.54
C LEU A 55 -18.13 8.70 -9.05
N GLU A 56 -17.29 8.05 -9.85
CA GLU A 56 -17.30 8.21 -11.31
C GLU A 56 -18.53 7.57 -11.96
N HIS A 57 -19.01 6.45 -11.41
CA HIS A 57 -20.15 5.70 -11.95
C HIS A 57 -21.50 6.11 -11.33
N THR A 58 -21.49 7.00 -10.34
CA THR A 58 -22.70 7.54 -9.72
C THR A 58 -23.06 8.87 -10.37
N TYR A 59 -24.26 8.93 -10.96
CA TYR A 59 -24.84 10.20 -11.39
C TYR A 59 -25.72 10.77 -10.28
N ASP A 60 -25.25 11.86 -9.67
CA ASP A 60 -25.95 12.56 -8.62
C ASP A 60 -25.73 14.07 -8.78
N THR A 61 -26.81 14.83 -8.84
CA THR A 61 -26.81 16.27 -9.13
C THR A 61 -26.83 17.12 -7.85
N ARG A 62 -26.82 16.51 -6.67
CA ARG A 62 -26.76 17.25 -5.42
C ARG A 62 -25.41 17.97 -5.32
N ILE A 63 -25.44 19.23 -4.87
CA ILE A 63 -24.25 20.10 -4.80
C ILE A 63 -23.19 19.52 -3.86
N ASP A 64 -23.62 18.93 -2.74
CA ASP A 64 -22.75 18.27 -1.77
C ASP A 64 -22.03 17.04 -2.36
N PHE A 65 -22.71 16.26 -3.19
CA PHE A 65 -22.10 15.13 -3.89
C PHE A 65 -21.03 15.58 -4.89
N ILE A 66 -21.33 16.61 -5.69
CA ILE A 66 -20.40 17.14 -6.70
C ILE A 66 -19.15 17.70 -5.99
N ALA A 67 -19.35 18.51 -4.95
CA ALA A 67 -18.25 19.08 -4.17
C ALA A 67 -17.37 17.99 -3.54
N PHE A 68 -17.98 17.00 -2.89
CA PHE A 68 -17.25 15.87 -2.31
C PHE A 68 -16.48 15.09 -3.37
N LYS A 69 -17.08 14.83 -4.53
CA LYS A 69 -16.43 14.10 -5.62
C LYS A 69 -15.20 14.83 -6.12
N ASP A 70 -15.32 16.12 -6.41
CA ASP A 70 -14.21 16.91 -6.94
C ASP A 70 -13.07 17.00 -5.91
N GLU A 71 -13.41 17.28 -4.65
CA GLU A 71 -12.44 17.38 -3.56
C GLU A 71 -11.76 16.04 -3.25
N PHE A 72 -12.49 14.93 -3.30
CA PHE A 72 -11.93 13.59 -3.12
C PHE A 72 -10.97 13.21 -4.24
N LEU A 73 -11.28 13.55 -5.49
CA LEU A 73 -10.43 13.25 -6.64
C LEU A 73 -9.13 14.04 -6.62
N GLU A 74 -9.18 15.30 -6.22
CA GLU A 74 -7.99 16.14 -6.01
C GLU A 74 -7.11 15.56 -4.90
N GLU A 75 -7.68 15.30 -3.72
CA GLU A 75 -6.96 14.72 -2.57
C GLU A 75 -6.29 13.38 -2.93
N LEU A 76 -7.00 12.49 -3.64
CA LEU A 76 -6.44 11.21 -4.04
C LEU A 76 -5.22 11.39 -4.96
N GLY A 77 -5.26 12.38 -5.86
CA GLY A 77 -4.13 12.71 -6.72
C GLY A 77 -2.93 13.25 -5.94
N GLU A 78 -3.17 14.07 -4.91
CA GLU A 78 -2.12 14.56 -4.00
C GLU A 78 -1.48 13.40 -3.22
N LEU A 79 -2.29 12.55 -2.59
CA LEU A 79 -1.83 11.40 -1.79
C LEU A 79 -0.99 10.41 -2.62
N GLU A 80 -1.31 10.20 -3.90
CA GLU A 80 -0.53 9.35 -4.82
C GLU A 80 0.84 9.94 -5.16
N GLY A 81 0.98 11.27 -5.14
CA GLY A 81 2.22 11.98 -5.40
C GLY A 81 3.13 12.13 -4.18
N GLU A 82 2.60 11.94 -2.98
CA GLU A 82 3.33 12.16 -1.73
C GLU A 82 4.19 10.97 -1.30
N ASN A 83 5.42 11.25 -0.87
CA ASN A 83 6.29 10.23 -0.26
C ASN A 83 5.81 9.81 1.14
N SER A 84 5.04 10.67 1.81
CA SER A 84 4.51 10.46 3.16
C SER A 84 3.08 11.01 3.25
N PRO A 85 2.10 10.32 2.64
CA PRO A 85 0.72 10.80 2.49
C PRO A 85 0.03 11.08 3.83
N ASP A 86 -0.60 12.24 4.02
CA ASP A 86 -1.44 12.54 5.20
C ASP A 86 -2.90 12.10 4.98
N PHE A 87 -3.31 11.02 5.66
CA PHE A 87 -4.67 10.49 5.54
C PHE A 87 -5.70 11.13 6.50
N SER A 88 -5.39 12.27 7.12
CA SER A 88 -6.28 12.92 8.10
C SER A 88 -7.63 13.31 7.49
N LYS A 89 -7.63 13.86 6.27
CA LYS A 89 -8.84 14.28 5.57
C LYS A 89 -9.70 13.09 5.15
N VAL A 90 -9.06 12.07 4.56
CA VAL A 90 -9.69 10.77 4.28
C VAL A 90 -10.31 10.18 5.55
N SER A 91 -9.58 10.15 6.67
CA SER A 91 -10.11 9.66 7.94
C SER A 91 -11.35 10.44 8.40
N ALA A 92 -11.39 11.75 8.20
CA ALA A 92 -12.53 12.60 8.54
C ALA A 92 -13.77 12.34 7.66
N TRP A 93 -13.59 12.25 6.33
CA TRP A 93 -14.68 12.01 5.37
C TRP A 93 -15.41 10.68 5.56
N PHE A 94 -14.66 9.66 5.96
CA PHE A 94 -15.16 8.30 6.12
C PHE A 94 -15.49 7.93 7.57
N ALA A 95 -15.32 8.85 8.51
CA ALA A 95 -15.71 8.63 9.90
C ALA A 95 -17.22 8.28 10.02
N PRO A 96 -17.64 7.55 11.07
CA PRO A 96 -19.04 7.21 11.25
C PRO A 96 -19.97 8.44 11.23
N ASN A 97 -21.00 8.42 10.39
CA ASN A 97 -21.95 9.52 10.16
C ASN A 97 -21.35 10.78 9.49
N ALA A 98 -20.15 10.67 8.91
CA ALA A 98 -19.53 11.76 8.16
C ALA A 98 -20.09 11.88 6.73
N GLU A 99 -19.42 12.66 5.89
CA GLU A 99 -19.87 12.98 4.53
C GLU A 99 -20.16 11.75 3.68
N TRP A 100 -19.26 10.76 3.67
CA TRP A 100 -19.48 9.55 2.89
C TRP A 100 -20.79 8.83 3.28
N ASP A 101 -21.05 8.69 4.57
CA ASP A 101 -22.26 8.06 5.08
C ASP A 101 -23.52 8.86 4.73
N LYS A 102 -23.45 10.19 4.77
CA LYS A 102 -24.56 11.08 4.37
C LYS A 102 -24.85 10.98 2.87
N LEU A 103 -23.82 10.86 2.05
CA LEU A 103 -23.95 10.82 0.59
C LEU A 103 -24.43 9.46 0.09
N MET A 104 -23.87 8.37 0.62
CA MET A 104 -24.04 7.02 0.10
C MET A 104 -25.03 6.16 0.90
N GLY A 105 -25.30 6.54 2.15
CA GLY A 105 -26.16 5.80 3.05
C GLY A 105 -25.74 4.32 3.20
N PRO A 106 -26.69 3.38 3.30
CA PRO A 106 -26.39 1.97 3.47
C PRO A 106 -25.53 1.36 2.34
N ARG A 107 -25.63 1.89 1.11
CA ARG A 107 -24.91 1.36 -0.06
C ARG A 107 -23.41 1.58 0.03
N GLY A 108 -22.96 2.66 0.66
CA GLY A 108 -21.54 2.98 0.83
C GLY A 108 -20.91 2.40 2.09
N ARG A 109 -21.69 1.86 3.02
CA ARG A 109 -21.23 1.56 4.40
C ARG A 109 -20.03 0.63 4.46
N VAL A 110 -20.04 -0.47 3.68
CA VAL A 110 -18.97 -1.49 3.73
C VAL A 110 -17.64 -0.88 3.28
N LEU A 111 -17.65 -0.21 2.13
CA LEU A 111 -16.47 0.45 1.58
C LEU A 111 -15.98 1.56 2.51
N GLY A 112 -16.89 2.43 2.97
CA GLY A 112 -16.52 3.54 3.83
C GLY A 112 -15.96 3.10 5.19
N THR A 113 -16.50 2.02 5.77
CA THR A 113 -15.95 1.42 6.99
C THR A 113 -14.53 0.89 6.77
N SER A 114 -14.26 0.28 5.61
CA SER A 114 -12.92 -0.23 5.27
C SER A 114 -11.91 0.91 5.16
N VAL A 115 -12.25 1.95 4.39
CA VAL A 115 -11.42 3.15 4.22
C VAL A 115 -11.14 3.80 5.58
N PHE A 116 -12.17 4.04 6.39
CA PHE A 116 -12.01 4.67 7.70
C PHE A 116 -11.07 3.88 8.61
N LYS A 117 -11.25 2.56 8.72
CA LYS A 117 -10.41 1.72 9.58
C LYS A 117 -8.93 1.80 9.19
N ARG A 118 -8.63 1.74 7.90
CA ARG A 118 -7.25 1.80 7.40
C ARG A 118 -6.67 3.20 7.53
N ALA A 119 -7.40 4.24 7.12
CA ALA A 119 -6.95 5.63 7.23
C ALA A 119 -6.73 6.06 8.69
N ASP A 120 -7.64 5.70 9.60
CA ASP A 120 -7.51 6.00 11.04
C ASP A 120 -6.39 5.19 11.70
N TRP A 121 -6.10 3.99 11.23
CA TRP A 121 -4.88 3.27 11.63
C TRP A 121 -3.62 4.00 11.17
N TRP A 122 -3.55 4.38 9.89
CA TRP A 122 -2.41 5.10 9.34
C TRP A 122 -2.13 6.41 10.06
N LYS A 123 -3.14 7.27 10.23
CA LYS A 123 -3.06 8.52 10.98
C LYS A 123 -2.47 8.36 12.39
N ARG A 124 -2.71 7.22 13.05
CA ARG A 124 -2.19 6.93 14.41
C ARG A 124 -0.80 6.30 14.44
N ASN A 125 -0.32 5.77 13.31
CA ASN A 125 0.91 4.96 13.22
C ASN A 125 1.90 5.52 12.18
N GLN A 126 1.75 6.79 11.82
CA GLN A 126 2.71 7.55 11.03
C GLN A 126 3.95 7.87 11.84
#